data_AF-A0ABF7RTD7-F1
#
_entry.id   AF-A0ABF7RTD7-F1
#
_cell.length_a   1.000
_cell.length_b   1.000
_cell.length_c   1.000
_cell.angle_alpha   90.00
_cell.angle_beta   90.00
_cell.angle_gamma   90.00
#
_symmetry.space_group_name_H-M   'P 1'
#
loop_
_entity.id
_entity.type
_entity.pdbx_description
1 polymer ?
#
loop_
_entity_poly.entity_id
_entity_poly.type
_entity_poly.pdbx_seq_one_letter_code
_entity_poly.pdbx_strand_id
1 'polypeptide(L)'
;SFDRNLLPEDRFSPHDLIRKVEERQEELGLIIDLTYTTRYYGREELPPTLRYSKILTMGREIPNRKTILRFKYLVKKFLTANKDNDKLIGVHCTHGLNRTGYLVCRYLIDVEGMDPNAAIELFNKCRGHPIERTNYIQDLQKRALKNCEVKNLGSDLLRKKSSTPAKPQEQLVKHSQHHPSQPPLAVPR
;
A
#
# COMPACT_ATOMS: atom_id res chain seq x y z
N SER A 1 -34.46 -3.33 13.35
CA SER A 1 -33.66 -2.18 12.90
C SER A 1 -32.79 -1.71 14.05
N PHE A 2 -31.52 -1.36 13.79
CA PHE A 2 -30.63 -0.72 14.77
C PHE A 2 -31.25 0.54 15.39
N ASP A 3 -32.10 1.24 14.64
CA ASP A 3 -32.82 2.44 15.09
C ASP A 3 -33.68 2.22 16.34
N ARG A 4 -34.13 0.99 16.59
CA ARG A 4 -34.94 0.69 17.78
C ARG A 4 -34.12 0.66 19.07
N ASN A 5 -32.79 0.55 18.96
CA ASN A 5 -31.87 0.38 20.08
C ASN A 5 -30.99 1.62 20.33
N LEU A 6 -31.14 2.67 19.52
CA LEU A 6 -30.33 3.89 19.60
C LEU A 6 -31.25 5.11 19.72
N LEU A 7 -30.87 6.04 20.60
CA LEU A 7 -31.46 7.37 20.66
C LEU A 7 -31.23 8.10 19.32
N PRO A 8 -32.15 8.96 18.86
CA PRO A 8 -32.02 9.66 17.59
C PRO A 8 -30.67 10.36 17.40
N GLU A 9 -30.12 10.93 18.47
CA GLU A 9 -28.88 11.70 18.49
C GLU A 9 -27.63 10.81 18.32
N ASP A 10 -27.73 9.53 18.67
CA ASP A 10 -26.66 8.55 18.55
C ASP A 10 -26.65 7.82 17.19
N ARG A 11 -27.65 8.08 16.33
CA ARG A 11 -27.76 7.43 15.03
C ARG A 11 -26.77 8.03 14.04
N PHE A 12 -26.19 7.17 13.23
CA PHE A 12 -25.35 7.57 12.12
C PHE A 12 -25.57 6.65 10.93
N SER A 13 -26.44 7.07 10.02
CA SER A 13 -26.80 6.36 8.79
C SER A 13 -25.88 6.78 7.63
N PRO A 14 -25.90 6.03 6.51
CA PRO A 14 -25.21 6.47 5.30
C PRO A 14 -25.68 7.84 4.78
N HIS A 15 -26.97 8.17 4.97
CA HIS A 15 -27.50 9.49 4.63
C HIS A 15 -26.86 10.60 5.49
N ASP A 16 -26.65 10.35 6.77
CA ASP A 16 -25.97 11.32 7.66
C ASP A 16 -24.51 11.54 7.25
N LEU A 17 -23.82 10.48 6.81
CA LEU A 17 -22.47 10.60 6.25
C LEU A 17 -22.47 11.50 5.01
N ILE A 18 -23.35 11.24 4.04
CA ILE A 18 -23.42 11.98 2.78
C ILE A 18 -23.71 13.45 3.05
N ARG A 19 -24.75 13.74 3.86
CA ARG A 19 -25.11 15.09 4.25
C ARG A 19 -23.93 15.84 4.89
N LYS A 20 -23.20 15.20 5.82
CA LYS A 20 -22.01 15.82 6.47
C LYS A 20 -20.85 16.07 5.50
N VAL A 21 -20.71 15.27 4.44
CA VAL A 21 -19.69 15.48 3.40
C VAL A 21 -20.10 16.66 2.50
N GLU A 22 -21.37 16.73 2.10
CA GLU A 22 -21.92 17.84 1.32
C GLU A 22 -21.87 19.18 2.08
N GLU A 23 -22.16 19.18 3.38
CA GLU A 23 -22.02 20.36 4.27
C GLU A 23 -20.59 20.93 4.29
N ARG A 24 -19.58 20.10 4.00
CA ARG A 24 -18.16 20.50 3.89
C ARG A 24 -17.76 20.90 2.48
N GLN A 25 -18.69 20.92 1.53
CA GLN A 25 -18.44 21.12 0.11
C GLN A 25 -17.45 20.09 -0.48
N GLU A 26 -17.43 18.89 0.10
CA GLU A 26 -16.66 17.75 -0.39
C GLU A 26 -17.58 16.76 -1.12
N GLU A 27 -17.02 15.85 -1.91
CA GLU A 27 -17.79 14.79 -2.57
C GLU A 27 -17.20 13.42 -2.25
N LEU A 28 -18.03 12.49 -1.79
CA LEU A 28 -17.62 11.10 -1.54
C LEU A 28 -17.77 10.29 -2.84
N GLY A 29 -16.69 9.71 -3.35
CA GLY A 29 -16.74 8.92 -4.57
C GLY A 29 -16.64 7.40 -4.37
N LEU A 30 -16.09 6.95 -3.24
CA LEU A 30 -15.96 5.53 -2.91
C LEU A 30 -16.07 5.28 -1.41
N ILE A 31 -16.84 4.26 -1.02
CA ILE A 31 -16.78 3.64 0.30
C ILE A 31 -16.08 2.28 0.21
N ILE A 32 -15.08 2.07 1.06
CA ILE A 32 -14.47 0.77 1.32
C ILE A 32 -14.89 0.30 2.71
N ASP A 33 -15.74 -0.71 2.74
CA ASP A 33 -16.29 -1.31 3.96
C ASP A 33 -15.48 -2.56 4.35
N LEU A 34 -14.81 -2.46 5.50
CA LEU A 34 -13.94 -3.49 6.06
C LEU A 34 -14.62 -4.37 7.11
N THR A 35 -15.93 -4.16 7.37
CA THR A 35 -16.66 -4.95 8.35
C THR A 35 -16.77 -6.41 7.91
N TYR A 36 -16.79 -7.33 8.88
CA TYR A 36 -16.91 -8.77 8.63
C TYR A 36 -18.37 -9.22 8.74
N THR A 37 -19.29 -8.40 8.24
CA THR A 37 -20.74 -8.63 8.29
C THR A 37 -21.45 -7.66 7.35
N THR A 38 -22.62 -8.02 6.85
CA THR A 38 -23.46 -7.17 5.97
C THR A 38 -24.66 -6.56 6.69
N ARG A 39 -24.75 -6.68 8.01
CA ARG A 39 -25.95 -6.36 8.79
C ARG A 39 -26.14 -4.88 9.15
N TYR A 40 -25.16 -4.01 8.90
CA TYR A 40 -25.17 -2.64 9.41
C TYR A 40 -25.92 -1.68 8.49
N TYR A 41 -25.63 -1.74 7.19
CA TYR A 41 -26.35 -1.02 6.14
C TYR A 41 -26.11 -1.72 4.80
N GLY A 42 -27.04 -1.52 3.86
CA GLY A 42 -27.00 -2.09 2.52
C GLY A 42 -26.47 -1.13 1.45
N ARG A 43 -26.15 -1.67 0.27
CA ARG A 43 -25.74 -0.85 -0.88
C ARG A 43 -26.91 0.01 -1.38
N GLU A 44 -28.11 -0.50 -1.24
CA GLU A 44 -29.39 0.12 -1.58
C GLU A 44 -29.65 1.42 -0.82
N GLU A 45 -29.01 1.62 0.34
CA GLU A 45 -29.09 2.86 1.12
C GLU A 45 -28.13 3.96 0.63
N LEU A 46 -27.24 3.64 -0.33
CA LEU A 46 -26.26 4.58 -0.88
C LEU A 46 -26.70 5.10 -2.25
N PRO A 47 -26.37 6.36 -2.60
CA PRO A 47 -26.62 6.91 -3.93
C PRO A 47 -26.09 6.00 -5.05
N PRO A 48 -26.77 5.91 -6.21
CA PRO A 48 -26.27 5.14 -7.35
C PRO A 48 -24.89 5.58 -7.83
N THR A 49 -24.59 6.87 -7.73
CA THR A 49 -23.30 7.48 -8.11
C THR A 49 -22.15 7.12 -7.17
N LEU A 50 -22.44 6.79 -5.90
CA LEU A 50 -21.43 6.46 -4.91
C LEU A 50 -20.98 5.00 -5.06
N ARG A 51 -19.69 4.80 -5.33
CA ARG A 51 -19.14 3.45 -5.43
C ARG A 51 -19.01 2.84 -4.03
N TYR A 52 -19.29 1.55 -3.92
CA TYR A 52 -19.16 0.79 -2.67
C TYR A 52 -18.35 -0.47 -2.92
N SER A 53 -17.49 -0.84 -1.98
CA SER A 53 -16.68 -2.04 -2.06
C SER A 53 -16.50 -2.68 -0.68
N LYS A 54 -17.04 -3.89 -0.53
CA LYS A 54 -16.86 -4.73 0.66
C LYS A 54 -15.53 -5.47 0.59
N ILE A 55 -14.72 -5.41 1.65
CA ILE A 55 -13.57 -6.29 1.87
C ILE A 55 -13.71 -6.91 3.26
N LEU A 56 -14.24 -8.14 3.33
CA LEU A 56 -14.42 -8.85 4.59
C LEU A 56 -13.07 -9.00 5.30
N THR A 57 -12.88 -8.22 6.36
CA THR A 57 -11.61 -8.14 7.09
C THR A 57 -11.84 -8.58 8.53
N MET A 58 -11.26 -9.73 8.89
CA MET A 58 -11.28 -10.25 10.26
C MET A 58 -10.66 -9.24 11.22
N GLY A 59 -11.29 -9.05 12.37
CA GLY A 59 -10.75 -8.21 13.44
C GLY A 59 -9.63 -8.94 14.19
N ARG A 60 -8.83 -8.17 14.94
CA ARG A 60 -7.76 -8.63 15.86
C ARG A 60 -6.55 -9.28 15.18
N GLU A 61 -6.72 -9.90 14.02
CA GLU A 61 -5.63 -10.49 13.23
C GLU A 61 -5.11 -9.53 12.16
N ILE A 62 -3.86 -9.72 11.74
CA ILE A 62 -3.28 -8.96 10.63
C ILE A 62 -4.02 -9.33 9.34
N PRO A 63 -4.59 -8.35 8.61
CA PRO A 63 -5.18 -8.61 7.31
C PRO A 63 -4.23 -9.39 6.39
N ASN A 64 -4.72 -10.47 5.78
CA ASN A 64 -3.90 -11.31 4.92
C ASN A 64 -3.49 -10.57 3.62
N ARG A 65 -2.54 -11.16 2.89
CA ARG A 65 -1.99 -10.58 1.64
C ARG A 65 -3.08 -10.25 0.62
N LYS A 66 -4.12 -11.09 0.48
CA LYS A 66 -5.23 -10.87 -0.47
C LYS A 66 -6.02 -9.62 -0.09
N THR A 67 -6.36 -9.44 1.18
CA THR A 67 -7.04 -8.25 1.71
C THR A 67 -6.22 -6.99 1.48
N ILE A 68 -4.92 -7.02 1.83
CA ILE A 68 -4.02 -5.86 1.64
C ILE A 68 -3.92 -5.49 0.16
N LEU A 69 -3.70 -6.46 -0.74
CA LEU A 69 -3.60 -6.19 -2.18
C LEU A 69 -4.92 -5.66 -2.75
N ARG A 70 -6.06 -6.21 -2.31
CA ARG A 70 -7.38 -5.75 -2.75
C ARG A 70 -7.63 -4.31 -2.32
N PHE A 71 -7.31 -3.95 -1.09
CA PHE A 71 -7.43 -2.59 -0.58
C PHE A 71 -6.59 -1.62 -1.43
N LYS A 72 -5.29 -1.92 -1.61
CA LYS A 72 -4.39 -1.10 -2.42
C LYS A 72 -4.88 -0.92 -3.86
N TYR A 73 -5.34 -2.01 -4.48
CA TYR A 73 -5.88 -1.96 -5.83
C TYR A 73 -7.09 -1.04 -5.93
N LEU A 74 -8.03 -1.13 -4.98
CA LEU A 74 -9.23 -0.29 -4.99
C LEU A 74 -8.91 1.19 -4.82
N VAL A 75 -8.02 1.52 -3.88
CA VAL A 75 -7.56 2.90 -3.65
C VAL A 75 -6.85 3.42 -4.90
N LYS A 76 -5.82 2.72 -5.41
CA LYS A 76 -5.06 3.15 -6.58
C LYS A 76 -5.94 3.30 -7.82
N LYS A 77 -6.83 2.34 -8.08
CA LYS A 77 -7.79 2.41 -9.20
C LYS A 77 -8.68 3.64 -9.07
N PHE A 78 -9.17 3.94 -7.87
CA PHE A 78 -10.02 5.10 -7.65
C PHE A 78 -9.27 6.40 -7.88
N LEU A 79 -8.08 6.56 -7.28
CA LEU A 79 -7.24 7.75 -7.44
C LEU A 79 -6.86 7.97 -8.91
N THR A 80 -6.50 6.90 -9.63
CA THR A 80 -6.15 7.00 -11.06
C THR A 80 -7.34 7.45 -11.91
N ALA A 81 -8.54 6.93 -11.63
CA ALA A 81 -9.75 7.26 -12.37
C ALA A 81 -10.32 8.65 -12.03
N ASN A 82 -9.89 9.23 -10.90
CA ASN A 82 -10.36 10.51 -10.38
C ASN A 82 -9.21 11.51 -10.22
N LYS A 83 -8.16 11.40 -11.04
CA LYS A 83 -6.98 12.28 -10.95
C LYS A 83 -7.27 13.76 -11.20
N ASP A 84 -8.40 14.07 -11.84
CA ASP A 84 -8.82 15.41 -12.25
C ASP A 84 -9.90 15.99 -11.30
N ASN A 85 -10.12 15.37 -10.14
CA ASN A 85 -11.03 15.86 -9.10
C ASN A 85 -10.55 15.44 -7.69
N ASP A 86 -11.20 15.98 -6.66
CA ASP A 86 -10.83 15.74 -5.26
C ASP A 86 -11.82 14.85 -4.51
N LYS A 87 -12.49 13.92 -5.22
CA LYS A 87 -13.47 13.02 -4.58
C LYS A 87 -12.81 12.15 -3.51
N LEU A 88 -13.47 12.06 -2.37
CA LEU A 88 -12.99 11.34 -1.20
C LEU A 88 -13.22 9.82 -1.29
N ILE A 89 -12.34 9.09 -0.59
CA ILE A 89 -12.52 7.68 -0.28
C ILE A 89 -12.86 7.53 1.20
N GLY A 90 -14.08 7.10 1.51
CA GLY A 90 -14.48 6.72 2.85
C GLY A 90 -14.00 5.30 3.17
N VAL A 91 -13.28 5.10 4.27
CA VAL A 91 -12.84 3.77 4.72
C VAL A 91 -13.34 3.54 6.13
N HIS A 92 -14.11 2.48 6.35
CA HIS A 92 -14.60 2.16 7.68
C HIS A 92 -14.47 0.68 8.02
N CYS A 93 -14.37 0.42 9.32
CA CYS A 93 -14.61 -0.91 9.89
C CYS A 93 -15.78 -0.77 10.87
N THR A 94 -15.80 -1.47 11.99
CA THR A 94 -16.86 -1.28 13.00
C THR A 94 -16.70 0.06 13.73
N HIS A 95 -15.49 0.41 14.18
CA HIS A 95 -15.21 1.65 14.93
C HIS A 95 -14.37 2.67 14.16
N GLY A 96 -13.98 2.33 12.93
CA GLY A 96 -13.14 3.20 12.09
C GLY A 96 -11.73 3.44 12.65
N LEU A 97 -11.23 2.60 13.55
CA LEU A 97 -9.95 2.80 14.24
C LEU A 97 -8.89 1.78 13.79
N ASN A 98 -8.93 0.56 14.32
CA ASN A 98 -7.84 -0.39 14.16
C ASN A 98 -7.66 -0.93 12.73
N ARG A 99 -8.66 -1.60 12.14
CA ARG A 99 -8.57 -2.16 10.77
C ARG A 99 -8.44 -1.07 9.71
N THR A 100 -9.21 0.02 9.89
CA THR A 100 -9.15 1.21 9.05
C THR A 100 -7.74 1.80 9.06
N GLY A 101 -7.23 2.15 10.24
CA GLY A 101 -5.89 2.72 10.40
C GLY A 101 -4.81 1.80 9.86
N TYR A 102 -4.87 0.51 10.16
CA TYR A 102 -3.91 -0.44 9.62
C TYR A 102 -3.86 -0.43 8.09
N LEU A 103 -5.00 -0.55 7.40
CA LEU A 103 -5.00 -0.61 5.93
C LEU A 103 -4.68 0.74 5.28
N VAL A 104 -5.10 1.86 5.87
CA VAL A 104 -4.74 3.20 5.41
C VAL A 104 -3.23 3.43 5.56
N CYS A 105 -2.67 3.22 6.76
CA CYS A 105 -1.23 3.33 6.97
C CYS A 105 -0.46 2.37 6.06
N ARG A 106 -0.97 1.15 5.87
CA ARG A 106 -0.32 0.17 4.98
C ARG A 106 -0.29 0.61 3.52
N TYR A 107 -1.29 1.36 3.06
CA TYR A 107 -1.27 1.98 1.74
C TYR A 107 -0.23 3.09 1.67
N LEU A 108 -0.24 4.03 2.64
CA LEU A 108 0.72 5.14 2.69
C LEU A 108 2.17 4.66 2.71
N ILE A 109 2.46 3.59 3.46
CA ILE A 109 3.81 3.02 3.54
C ILE A 109 4.21 2.31 2.25
N ASP A 110 3.38 1.37 1.79
CA ASP A 110 3.79 0.46 0.72
C ASP A 110 3.62 1.06 -0.69
N VAL A 111 2.80 2.11 -0.84
CA VAL A 111 2.47 2.72 -2.14
C VAL A 111 3.00 4.15 -2.22
N GLU A 112 2.76 4.97 -1.20
CA GLU A 112 3.22 6.36 -1.16
C GLU A 112 4.65 6.50 -0.58
N GLY A 113 5.23 5.41 -0.09
CA GLY A 113 6.61 5.39 0.42
C GLY A 113 6.80 6.13 1.75
N MET A 114 5.71 6.41 2.47
CA MET A 114 5.74 7.12 3.75
C MET A 114 6.47 6.28 4.83
N ASP A 115 7.19 6.95 5.73
CA ASP A 115 7.75 6.31 6.91
C ASP A 115 6.63 5.67 7.76
N PRO A 116 6.80 4.45 8.29
CA PRO A 116 5.76 3.80 9.08
C PRO A 116 5.29 4.55 10.31
N ASN A 117 6.18 5.18 11.08
CA ASN A 117 5.78 5.92 12.27
C ASN A 117 5.06 7.21 11.87
N ALA A 118 5.56 7.91 10.84
CA ALA A 118 4.89 9.09 10.30
C ALA A 118 3.47 8.76 9.80
N ALA A 119 3.27 7.62 9.11
CA ALA A 119 1.94 7.19 8.66
C ALA A 119 0.99 6.89 9.83
N ILE A 120 1.48 6.23 10.88
CA ILE A 120 0.70 5.93 12.09
C ILE A 120 0.33 7.23 12.82
N GLU A 121 1.29 8.13 13.02
CA GLU A 121 1.07 9.42 13.68
C GLU A 121 0.07 10.28 12.91
N LEU A 122 0.20 10.36 11.58
CA LEU A 122 -0.72 11.09 10.73
C LEU A 122 -2.15 10.54 10.86
N PHE A 123 -2.32 9.21 10.78
CA PHE A 123 -3.63 8.60 10.96
C PHE A 123 -4.21 8.89 12.35
N ASN A 124 -3.43 8.70 13.41
CA ASN A 124 -3.87 8.93 14.79
C ASN A 124 -4.31 10.38 15.00
N LYS A 125 -3.54 11.34 14.48
CA LYS A 125 -3.84 12.78 14.53
C LYS A 125 -5.14 13.09 13.79
N CYS A 126 -5.28 12.66 12.54
CA CYS A 126 -6.48 12.93 11.73
C CYS A 126 -7.73 12.21 12.25
N ARG A 127 -7.59 11.02 12.82
CA ARG A 127 -8.70 10.25 13.39
C ARG A 127 -9.14 10.77 14.76
N GLY A 128 -8.24 11.44 15.49
CA GLY A 128 -8.43 11.89 16.87
C GLY A 128 -8.27 10.80 17.93
N HIS A 129 -7.92 9.56 17.52
CA HIS A 129 -7.72 8.43 18.41
C HIS A 129 -6.57 7.56 17.89
N PRO A 130 -5.70 7.03 18.77
CA PRO A 130 -4.60 6.18 18.36
C PRO A 130 -5.09 4.79 17.93
N ILE A 131 -4.42 4.17 16.95
CA ILE A 131 -4.54 2.71 16.74
C ILE A 131 -4.14 2.02 18.06
N GLU A 132 -4.98 1.14 18.57
CA GLU A 132 -4.80 0.51 19.89
C GLU A 132 -4.17 -0.88 19.78
N ARG A 133 -4.31 -1.53 18.62
CA ARG A 133 -3.89 -2.91 18.43
C ARG A 133 -2.38 -2.98 18.23
N THR A 134 -1.65 -3.38 19.27
CA THR A 134 -0.18 -3.47 19.27
C THR A 134 0.36 -4.33 18.13
N ASN A 135 -0.30 -5.45 17.79
CA ASN A 135 0.13 -6.27 16.66
C ASN A 135 0.06 -5.53 15.32
N TYR A 136 -0.91 -4.63 15.13
CA TYR A 136 -1.04 -3.82 13.92
C TYR A 136 0.09 -2.81 13.83
N ILE A 137 0.36 -2.11 14.93
CA ILE A 137 1.44 -1.12 15.05
C ILE A 137 2.80 -1.79 14.75
N GLN A 138 3.09 -2.91 15.42
CA GLN A 138 4.34 -3.63 15.23
C GLN A 138 4.52 -4.15 13.80
N ASP A 139 3.46 -4.65 13.15
CA ASP A 139 3.53 -5.11 11.76
C ASP A 139 3.81 -3.97 10.77
N LEU A 140 3.22 -2.79 11.00
CA LEU A 140 3.49 -1.59 10.20
C LEU A 140 4.93 -1.11 10.40
N GLN A 141 5.40 -1.00 11.64
CA GLN A 141 6.76 -0.54 11.97
C GLN A 141 7.84 -1.45 11.37
N LYS A 142 7.61 -2.77 11.32
CA LYS A 142 8.52 -3.73 10.66
C LYS A 142 8.71 -3.48 9.16
N ARG A 143 7.88 -2.64 8.51
CA ARG A 143 8.05 -2.28 7.10
C ARG A 143 9.16 -1.26 6.86
N ALA A 144 9.59 -0.52 7.88
CA ALA A 144 10.73 0.39 7.78
C ALA A 144 12.00 -0.36 7.33
N LEU A 145 12.21 -1.56 7.88
CA LEU A 145 13.39 -2.39 7.62
C LEU A 145 13.47 -2.85 6.15
N LYS A 146 12.34 -3.19 5.54
CA LYS A 146 12.30 -3.64 4.14
C LYS A 146 12.54 -2.51 3.15
N ASN A 147 12.08 -1.30 3.46
CA ASN A 147 12.29 -0.14 2.60
C ASN A 147 13.77 0.34 2.66
N CYS A 148 14.45 0.16 3.79
CA CYS A 148 15.88 0.45 3.92
C CYS A 148 16.78 -0.58 3.22
N GLU A 149 16.47 -1.88 3.31
CA GLU A 149 17.22 -2.93 2.61
C GLU A 149 17.20 -2.74 1.09
N VAL A 150 16.06 -2.36 0.52
CA VAL A 150 15.94 -2.08 -0.93
C VAL A 150 16.69 -0.80 -1.33
N LYS A 151 16.70 0.23 -0.48
CA LYS A 151 17.51 1.44 -0.71
C LYS A 151 19.01 1.14 -0.71
N ASN A 152 19.48 0.30 0.22
CA ASN A 152 20.89 -0.10 0.31
C ASN A 152 21.35 -0.95 -0.89
N LEU A 153 20.49 -1.85 -1.38
CA LEU A 153 20.79 -2.66 -2.58
C LEU A 153 20.83 -1.81 -3.87
N GLY A 154 20.01 -0.76 -3.94
CA GLY A 154 19.99 0.20 -5.06
C GLY A 154 21.25 1.08 -5.13
N SER A 155 21.80 1.49 -3.97
CA SER A 155 23.06 2.24 -3.91
C SER A 155 24.28 1.38 -4.29
N ASP A 156 24.28 0.09 -3.96
CA ASP A 156 25.39 -0.81 -4.29
C ASP A 156 25.49 -1.14 -5.79
N LEU A 157 24.36 -1.15 -6.50
CA LEU A 157 24.32 -1.33 -7.96
C LEU A 157 24.78 -0.07 -8.72
N LEU A 158 24.58 1.12 -8.15
CA LEU A 158 25.04 2.38 -8.74
C LEU A 158 26.53 2.63 -8.52
N ARG A 159 27.11 2.13 -7.42
CA ARG A 159 28.55 2.26 -7.13
C ARG A 159 29.45 1.41 -8.03
N LYS A 160 28.89 0.38 -8.70
CA LYS A 160 29.63 -0.50 -9.62
C LYS A 160 29.72 -0.02 -11.08
N LYS A 161 29.13 1.13 -11.43
CA LYS A 161 29.15 1.67 -12.80
C LYS A 161 30.12 2.84 -13.04
N SER A 162 30.87 3.28 -12.04
CA SER A 162 31.89 4.32 -12.18
C SER A 162 33.31 3.76 -11.99
N SER A 163 33.77 2.95 -12.95
CA SER A 163 35.20 2.70 -13.15
C SER A 163 35.48 2.70 -14.65
N THR A 164 35.91 3.86 -15.14
CA THR A 164 36.40 4.09 -16.51
C THR A 164 37.64 3.21 -16.79
N PRO A 165 37.79 2.65 -18.00
CA PRO A 165 38.93 1.83 -18.36
C PRO A 165 40.14 2.71 -18.74
N ALA A 166 41.29 2.44 -18.12
CA ALA A 166 42.57 3.02 -18.49
C ALA A 166 43.13 2.35 -19.76
N LYS A 167 43.75 3.15 -20.64
CA LYS A 167 44.35 2.77 -21.92
C LYS A 167 45.54 1.81 -21.75
N PRO A 168 45.78 0.84 -22.65
CA PRO A 168 47.04 0.12 -22.71
C PRO A 168 48.08 0.89 -23.55
N GLN A 169 49.30 0.99 -23.01
CA GLN A 169 50.50 1.46 -23.70
C GLN A 169 51.08 0.33 -24.58
N GLU A 170 51.59 0.70 -25.75
CA GLU A 170 52.35 -0.17 -26.64
C GLU A 170 53.67 -0.61 -25.98
N GLN A 171 53.93 -1.92 -25.96
CA GLN A 171 55.27 -2.45 -25.75
C GLN A 171 55.61 -3.50 -26.81
N LEU A 172 56.72 -3.20 -27.46
CA LEU A 172 57.49 -3.93 -28.45
C LEU A 172 57.94 -5.31 -27.90
N VAL A 173 57.55 -6.40 -28.56
CA VAL A 173 58.13 -7.74 -28.28
C VAL A 173 58.71 -8.34 -29.55
N LYS A 174 59.99 -8.72 -29.44
CA LYS A 174 60.84 -9.35 -30.45
C LYS A 174 60.32 -10.74 -30.82
N HIS A 175 60.45 -11.08 -32.10
CA HIS A 175 60.24 -12.40 -32.67
C HIS A 175 61.22 -13.44 -32.09
N SER A 176 60.72 -14.65 -31.77
CA SER A 176 61.44 -15.89 -32.14
C SER A 176 60.51 -17.12 -32.22
N GLN A 177 60.36 -17.56 -33.46
CA GLN A 177 60.16 -18.88 -34.08
C GLN A 177 59.65 -20.12 -33.29
N HIS A 178 58.53 -20.65 -33.81
CA HIS A 178 58.16 -22.04 -34.13
C HIS A 178 59.03 -23.24 -33.65
N HIS A 179 58.37 -24.26 -33.08
CA HIS A 179 58.05 -25.54 -33.77
C HIS A 179 57.09 -26.44 -32.92
N PRO A 180 56.49 -27.53 -33.48
CA PRO A 180 55.09 -27.87 -33.24
C PRO A 180 54.89 -29.27 -32.62
N SER A 181 53.68 -29.57 -32.16
CA SER A 181 53.19 -30.96 -32.14
C SER A 181 51.68 -30.99 -32.22
N GLN A 182 51.21 -31.87 -33.09
CA GLN A 182 49.85 -32.02 -33.59
C GLN A 182 49.12 -33.20 -32.84
N PRO A 183 47.88 -33.60 -33.20
CA PRO A 183 46.75 -33.82 -32.29
C PRO A 183 46.41 -35.32 -32.09
N PRO A 184 45.26 -35.73 -31.50
CA PRO A 184 43.95 -35.85 -32.23
C PRO A 184 42.71 -35.47 -31.38
N LEU A 185 41.64 -34.88 -31.94
CA LEU A 185 40.42 -35.51 -32.52
C LEU A 185 39.68 -36.53 -31.62
N ALA A 186 38.48 -36.18 -31.14
CA ALA A 186 37.26 -37.00 -31.20
C ALA A 186 36.05 -36.25 -30.61
N VAL A 187 34.86 -36.60 -31.10
CA VAL A 187 33.60 -35.85 -31.13
C VAL A 187 32.57 -36.45 -30.12
N PRO A 188 31.25 -36.18 -30.15
CA PRO A 188 30.51 -35.61 -29.03
C PRO A 188 29.52 -36.59 -28.34
N ARG A 189 28.92 -36.14 -27.24
CA ARG A 189 27.52 -36.41 -26.87
C ARG A 189 26.92 -35.17 -26.23
#